data_AF-A0A3M8A513-F1
#
_entry.id   AF-A0A3M8A513-F1
#
_cell.length_a   1.000
_cell.length_b   1.000
_cell.length_c   1.000
_cell.angle_alpha   90.00
_cell.angle_beta   90.00
_cell.angle_gamma   90.00
#
_symmetry.space_group_name_H-M   'P 1'
#
loop_
_entity.id
_entity.type
_entity.pdbx_description
1 polymer ?
#
loop_
_entity_poly.entity_id
_entity_poly.type
_entity_poly.pdbx_seq_one_letter_code
_entity_poly.pdbx_strand_id
1 'polypeptide(L)'
;MSPSDYLSQIRINRAKEQLLTSRAPVKEIAAQVGFADEFYFSRKFKKTVGTAPSAFLGSKKSHMAIMNFPYVGHLLALGVVPSIGVYDQNRDRHRRELLGARLHYPLKRTKRFEAQLADYNLQALRESRPELIVCSDYDSEAYGLSTMQKMGPTVVIPWIYVMAEVGLATWLPTYLVQVRGLALTEGAFYLSGFYLVFTIGRLTAHRWIGRIGQEKAVLLCSLSAIVALALAIAGSSGTLGFFIASGISFAAIFPTIAAIACQLYPAHTGKVLGFLFTPSGIGSLLANAAIGAAASQYGMGFGFSLILIFLALVVCMGSVMNGNKKKHQPLPVEPSLENE
;
A
#
# COMPACT_ATOMS: atom_id res chain seq x y z
N MET A 1 -18.16 8.25 -23.43
CA MET A 1 -16.78 7.76 -23.67
C MET A 1 -16.88 6.45 -24.44
N SER A 2 -16.24 6.33 -25.60
CA SER A 2 -16.33 5.09 -26.38
C SER A 2 -15.46 3.99 -25.75
N PRO A 3 -15.76 2.70 -25.96
CA PRO A 3 -14.91 1.59 -25.52
C PRO A 3 -13.45 1.70 -26.03
N SER A 4 -13.27 2.27 -27.23
CA SER A 4 -11.96 2.52 -27.85
C SER A 4 -11.17 3.61 -27.12
N ASP A 5 -11.85 4.66 -26.65
CA ASP A 5 -11.21 5.73 -25.87
C ASP A 5 -10.80 5.24 -24.48
N TYR A 6 -11.63 4.40 -23.85
CA TYR A 6 -11.29 3.79 -22.56
C TYR A 6 -10.04 2.91 -22.67
N LEU A 7 -9.99 2.05 -23.69
CA LEU A 7 -8.84 1.19 -23.94
C LEU A 7 -7.59 2.01 -24.24
N SER A 8 -7.73 3.07 -25.05
CA SER A 8 -6.64 4.01 -25.32
C SER A 8 -6.11 4.65 -24.03
N GLN A 9 -7.00 5.04 -23.12
CA GLN A 9 -6.61 5.62 -21.83
C GLN A 9 -5.83 4.63 -20.96
N ILE A 10 -6.26 3.36 -20.90
CA ILE A 10 -5.53 2.31 -20.18
C ILE A 10 -4.13 2.12 -20.78
N ARG A 11 -4.02 2.05 -22.10
CA ARG A 11 -2.74 1.89 -22.80
C ARG A 11 -1.79 3.07 -22.54
N ILE A 12 -2.30 4.30 -22.59
CA ILE A 12 -1.51 5.50 -22.26
C ILE A 12 -1.09 5.53 -20.80
N ASN A 13 -1.96 5.10 -19.87
CA ASN A 13 -1.60 5.01 -18.45
C ASN A 13 -0.48 4.00 -18.21
N ARG A 14 -0.57 2.82 -18.82
CA ARG A 14 0.48 1.80 -18.78
C ARG A 14 1.77 2.28 -19.45
N ALA A 15 1.67 3.10 -20.50
CA ALA A 15 2.84 3.68 -21.15
C ALA A 15 3.53 4.73 -20.28
N LYS A 16 2.78 5.55 -19.53
CA LYS A 16 3.34 6.45 -18.51
C LYS A 16 4.11 5.67 -17.45
N GLU A 17 3.53 4.58 -16.94
CA GLU A 17 4.21 3.68 -16.01
C GLU A 17 5.51 3.16 -16.64
N GLN A 18 5.46 2.59 -17.84
CA GLN A 18 6.65 2.04 -18.50
C GLN A 18 7.71 3.10 -18.81
N LEU A 19 7.33 4.32 -19.22
CA LEU A 19 8.28 5.42 -19.42
C LEU A 19 8.98 5.81 -18.11
N LEU A 20 8.28 5.81 -16.98
CA LEU A 20 8.88 6.17 -15.69
C LEU A 20 9.67 5.02 -15.05
N THR A 21 9.31 3.77 -15.36
CA THR A 21 9.82 2.57 -14.68
C THR A 21 10.82 1.76 -15.50
N SER A 22 10.90 2.00 -16.82
CA SER A 22 11.77 1.28 -17.75
C SER A 22 12.78 2.22 -18.39
N ARG A 23 13.95 1.68 -18.75
CA ARG A 23 14.91 2.34 -19.67
C ARG A 23 14.69 1.93 -21.13
N ALA A 24 13.61 1.22 -21.42
CA ALA A 24 13.28 0.79 -22.76
C ALA A 24 13.06 2.01 -23.67
N PRO A 25 13.50 1.95 -24.93
CA PRO A 25 13.23 3.00 -25.90
C PRO A 25 11.72 3.17 -26.09
N VAL A 26 11.30 4.41 -26.39
CA VAL A 26 9.88 4.79 -26.56
C VAL A 26 9.16 3.86 -27.55
N LYS A 27 9.85 3.44 -28.61
CA LYS A 27 9.41 2.45 -29.58
C LYS A 27 8.95 1.12 -28.96
N GLU A 28 9.74 0.57 -28.05
CA GLU A 28 9.43 -0.71 -27.40
C GLU A 28 8.25 -0.55 -26.44
N ILE A 29 8.21 0.56 -25.72
CA ILE A 29 7.10 0.88 -24.81
C ILE A 29 5.78 1.00 -25.59
N ALA A 30 5.80 1.68 -26.74
CA ALA A 30 4.64 1.78 -27.62
C ALA A 30 4.12 0.39 -28.03
N ALA A 31 5.02 -0.52 -28.42
CA ALA A 31 4.66 -1.89 -28.78
C ALA A 31 4.07 -2.68 -27.60
N GLN A 32 4.70 -2.60 -26.43
CA GLN A 32 4.26 -3.33 -25.22
C GLN A 32 2.89 -2.91 -24.71
N VAL A 33 2.56 -1.62 -24.84
CA VAL A 33 1.25 -1.10 -24.44
C VAL A 33 0.21 -1.22 -25.55
N GLY A 34 0.52 -1.89 -26.65
CA GLY A 34 -0.43 -2.26 -27.71
C GLY A 34 -0.66 -1.19 -28.76
N PHE A 35 0.33 -0.31 -28.99
CA PHE A 35 0.38 0.56 -30.17
C PHE A 35 1.33 -0.03 -31.21
N ALA A 36 0.84 -0.21 -32.44
CA ALA A 36 1.65 -0.73 -33.54
C ALA A 36 2.65 0.31 -34.11
N ASP A 37 2.34 1.60 -33.96
CA ASP A 37 3.11 2.71 -34.51
C ASP A 37 3.56 3.66 -33.39
N GLU A 38 4.88 3.85 -33.28
CA GLU A 38 5.53 4.73 -32.29
C GLU A 38 5.18 6.21 -32.47
N PHE A 39 5.04 6.68 -33.72
CA PHE A 39 4.67 8.05 -34.02
C PHE A 39 3.20 8.31 -33.70
N TYR A 40 2.32 7.33 -33.97
CA TYR A 40 0.93 7.41 -33.54
C TYR A 40 0.81 7.41 -32.02
N PHE A 41 1.53 6.52 -31.33
CA PHE A 41 1.64 6.52 -29.87
C PHE A 41 2.10 7.87 -29.35
N SER A 42 3.18 8.43 -29.90
CA SER A 42 3.75 9.70 -29.44
C SER A 42 2.78 10.87 -29.61
N ARG A 43 2.04 10.93 -30.74
CA ARG A 43 0.98 11.93 -30.95
C ARG A 43 -0.18 11.75 -29.97
N LYS A 44 -0.65 10.52 -29.78
CA LYS A 44 -1.76 10.22 -28.85
C LYS A 44 -1.34 10.51 -27.40
N PHE A 45 -0.14 10.09 -27.01
CA PHE A 45 0.44 10.36 -25.70
C PHE A 45 0.58 11.86 -25.44
N LYS A 46 1.16 12.61 -26.38
CA LYS A 46 1.26 14.08 -26.25
C LYS A 46 -0.10 14.75 -26.17
N LYS A 47 -1.08 14.29 -26.96
CA LYS A 47 -2.46 14.80 -26.89
C LYS A 47 -3.13 14.52 -25.54
N THR A 48 -2.87 13.37 -24.93
CA THR A 48 -3.48 12.96 -23.65
C THR A 48 -2.73 13.48 -22.42
N VAL A 49 -1.40 13.55 -22.47
CA VAL A 49 -0.51 13.85 -21.32
C VAL A 49 0.00 15.29 -21.37
N GLY A 50 0.01 15.92 -22.54
CA GLY A 50 0.48 17.30 -22.75
C GLY A 50 1.96 17.41 -23.14
N THR A 51 2.76 16.36 -22.96
CA THR A 51 4.19 16.33 -23.27
C THR A 51 4.56 15.10 -24.11
N ALA A 52 5.68 15.18 -24.84
CA ALA A 52 6.16 14.05 -25.64
C ALA A 52 6.74 12.94 -24.73
N PRO A 53 6.62 11.66 -25.09
CA PRO A 53 7.15 10.53 -24.30
C PRO A 53 8.64 10.67 -23.92
N SER A 54 9.48 11.17 -24.82
CA SER A 54 10.91 11.38 -24.56
C SER A 54 11.19 12.54 -23.60
N ALA A 55 10.41 13.62 -23.69
CA ALA A 55 10.51 14.76 -22.78
C ALA A 55 10.00 14.42 -21.37
N PHE A 56 9.06 13.47 -21.27
CA PHE A 56 8.55 12.94 -20.01
C PHE A 56 9.63 12.26 -19.15
N LEU A 57 10.75 11.81 -19.75
CA LEU A 57 11.90 11.22 -19.04
C LEU A 57 12.87 12.26 -18.43
N GLY A 58 12.86 13.50 -18.94
CA GLY A 58 13.89 14.50 -18.66
C GLY A 58 13.63 15.40 -17.43
N SER A 59 12.44 15.36 -16.84
CA SER A 59 12.09 16.22 -15.69
C SER A 59 12.51 15.61 -14.36
N LYS A 60 13.79 15.70 -13.98
CA LYS A 60 14.27 15.40 -12.61
C LYS A 60 13.84 16.46 -11.58
N LYS A 61 12.53 16.71 -11.45
CA LYS A 61 11.93 17.30 -10.25
C LYS A 61 11.05 16.20 -9.69
N SER A 62 11.38 15.65 -8.53
CA SER A 62 10.60 14.61 -7.89
C SER A 62 9.21 15.15 -7.54
N HIS A 63 8.30 15.13 -8.53
CA HIS A 63 6.88 15.47 -8.46
C HIS A 63 6.11 14.36 -7.74
N MET A 64 6.64 13.95 -6.60
CA MET A 64 6.03 12.96 -5.73
C MET A 64 5.09 13.68 -4.77
N ALA A 65 3.85 13.22 -4.74
CA ALA A 65 2.83 13.66 -3.80
C ALA A 65 2.76 12.74 -2.60
N ILE A 66 2.90 13.33 -1.43
CA ILE A 66 2.91 12.61 -0.17
C ILE A 66 1.68 13.00 0.64
N MET A 67 0.72 12.09 0.68
CA MET A 67 -0.60 12.32 1.28
C MET A 67 -0.59 12.26 2.81
N ASN A 68 0.49 11.79 3.41
CA ASN A 68 0.59 11.62 4.86
C ASN A 68 1.78 12.37 5.45
N PHE A 69 1.51 13.16 6.50
CA PHE A 69 2.52 13.99 7.18
C PHE A 69 3.75 13.22 7.72
N PRO A 70 3.62 12.02 8.33
CA PRO A 70 4.77 11.24 8.77
C PRO A 70 5.71 10.91 7.60
N TYR A 71 5.16 10.59 6.42
CA TYR A 71 5.95 10.29 5.22
C TYR A 71 6.72 11.51 4.72
N VAL A 72 6.13 12.71 4.81
CA VAL A 72 6.84 13.98 4.52
C VAL A 72 8.03 14.15 5.46
N GLY A 73 7.82 13.94 6.77
CA GLY A 73 8.90 14.01 7.76
C GLY A 73 10.04 13.02 7.50
N HIS A 74 9.73 11.82 7.06
CA HIS A 74 10.73 10.81 6.73
C HIS A 74 11.55 11.18 5.49
N LEU A 75 10.93 11.75 4.45
CA LEU A 75 11.67 12.22 3.28
C LEU A 75 12.64 13.36 3.63
N LEU A 76 12.21 14.31 4.47
CA LEU A 76 13.07 15.40 4.94
C LEU A 76 14.29 14.89 5.69
N ALA A 77 14.12 13.88 6.55
CA ALA A 77 15.24 13.25 7.27
C ALA A 77 16.23 12.56 6.31
N LEU A 78 15.76 12.15 5.13
CA LEU A 78 16.58 11.57 4.06
C LEU A 78 17.17 12.63 3.11
N GLY A 79 16.97 13.91 3.39
CA GLY A 79 17.41 15.04 2.55
C GLY A 79 16.59 15.22 1.26
N VAL A 80 15.46 14.52 1.14
CA VAL A 80 14.55 14.61 -0.02
C VAL A 80 13.39 15.50 0.36
N VAL A 81 13.16 16.56 -0.43
CA VAL A 81 11.96 17.40 -0.26
C VAL A 81 10.95 17.00 -1.34
N PRO A 82 9.78 16.45 -0.97
CA PRO A 82 8.75 16.16 -1.96
C PRO A 82 8.24 17.48 -2.56
N SER A 83 7.90 17.48 -3.86
CA SER A 83 7.33 18.67 -4.48
C SER A 83 5.91 18.97 -3.98
N ILE A 84 5.19 17.94 -3.51
CA ILE A 84 3.80 18.00 -3.04
C ILE A 84 3.72 17.20 -1.74
N GLY A 85 3.18 17.76 -0.67
CA GLY A 85 3.15 17.06 0.62
C GLY A 85 2.32 17.74 1.69
N VAL A 86 1.89 16.96 2.68
CA VAL A 86 1.15 17.50 3.82
C VAL A 86 2.02 18.39 4.70
N TYR A 87 1.57 19.62 4.92
CA TYR A 87 2.25 20.62 5.73
C TYR A 87 1.24 21.53 6.45
N ASP A 88 1.40 21.67 7.77
CA ASP A 88 0.62 22.59 8.60
C ASP A 88 1.54 23.71 9.12
N GLN A 89 1.30 24.95 8.66
CA GLN A 89 2.14 26.11 9.02
C GLN A 89 2.21 26.39 10.54
N ASN A 90 1.17 26.04 11.29
CA ASN A 90 1.08 26.30 12.72
C ASN A 90 1.76 25.20 13.54
N ARG A 91 1.62 23.94 13.11
CA ARG A 91 2.15 22.78 13.83
C ARG A 91 3.57 22.41 13.43
N ASP A 92 3.97 22.72 12.20
CA ASP A 92 5.25 22.32 11.62
C ASP A 92 6.25 23.47 11.57
N ARG A 93 6.15 24.42 12.51
CA ARG A 93 7.02 25.61 12.59
C ARG A 93 8.51 25.26 12.55
N HIS A 94 8.89 24.14 13.18
CA HIS A 94 10.28 23.66 13.22
C HIS A 94 10.79 23.11 11.88
N ARG A 95 9.91 22.84 10.90
CA ARG A 95 10.25 22.34 9.56
C ARG A 95 10.08 23.41 8.47
N ARG A 96 9.73 24.64 8.86
CA ARG A 96 9.41 25.73 7.95
C ARG A 96 10.58 26.11 7.04
N GLU A 97 11.81 26.05 7.55
CA GLU A 97 13.03 26.31 6.76
C GLU A 97 13.34 25.20 5.75
N LEU A 98 12.97 23.95 6.07
CA LEU A 98 13.23 22.78 5.22
C LEU A 98 12.17 22.60 4.12
N LEU A 99 10.90 22.88 4.44
CA LEU A 99 9.75 22.67 3.56
C LEU A 99 9.33 23.94 2.81
N GLY A 100 9.54 25.13 3.38
CA GLY A 100 8.87 26.38 2.98
C GLY A 100 8.89 26.68 1.48
N ALA A 101 10.05 27.03 0.92
CA ALA A 101 10.17 27.40 -0.50
C ALA A 101 10.27 26.20 -1.46
N ARG A 102 10.40 24.98 -0.93
CA ARG A 102 10.68 23.76 -1.69
C ARG A 102 9.46 22.86 -1.87
N LEU A 103 8.40 23.09 -1.08
CA LEU A 103 7.11 22.43 -1.22
C LEU A 103 6.21 23.29 -2.12
N HIS A 104 6.14 22.93 -3.40
CA HIS A 104 5.43 23.73 -4.40
C HIS A 104 3.91 23.65 -4.22
N TYR A 105 3.41 22.52 -3.72
CA TYR A 105 1.98 22.29 -3.47
C TYR A 105 1.77 21.76 -2.04
N PRO A 106 1.53 22.63 -1.05
CA PRO A 106 1.22 22.22 0.31
C PRO A 106 -0.17 21.60 0.39
N LEU A 107 -0.24 20.35 0.85
CA LEU A 107 -1.49 19.71 1.24
C LEU A 107 -1.80 20.08 2.70
N LYS A 108 -3.07 20.36 3.00
CA LYS A 108 -3.53 20.73 4.34
C LYS A 108 -3.83 19.50 5.19
N ARG A 109 -3.82 19.68 6.51
CA ARG A 109 -4.27 18.70 7.51
C ARG A 109 -5.05 19.38 8.63
N THR A 110 -6.10 18.74 9.12
CA THR A 110 -6.90 19.17 10.27
C THR A 110 -7.05 18.04 11.30
N LYS A 111 -7.66 18.32 12.47
CA LYS A 111 -7.90 17.30 13.52
C LYS A 111 -8.97 16.26 13.13
N ARG A 112 -9.90 16.62 12.25
CA ARG A 112 -10.97 15.76 11.71
C ARG A 112 -10.98 15.87 10.18
N PHE A 113 -11.19 14.74 9.51
CA PHE A 113 -11.35 14.73 8.06
C PHE A 113 -12.66 15.43 7.67
N GLU A 114 -12.57 16.44 6.82
CA GLU A 114 -13.69 17.30 6.41
C GLU A 114 -13.75 17.38 4.89
N ALA A 115 -14.95 17.51 4.31
CA ALA A 115 -15.13 17.54 2.85
C ALA A 115 -14.33 18.68 2.19
N GLN A 116 -14.33 19.87 2.80
CA GLN A 116 -13.58 21.03 2.30
C GLN A 116 -12.05 20.81 2.28
N LEU A 117 -11.53 20.02 3.23
CA LEU A 117 -10.12 19.63 3.24
C LEU A 117 -9.81 18.67 2.09
N ALA A 118 -10.69 17.69 1.88
CA ALA A 118 -10.57 16.71 0.82
C ALA A 118 -10.53 17.39 -0.55
N ASP A 119 -11.46 18.31 -0.80
CA ASP A 119 -11.54 19.06 -2.06
C ASP A 119 -10.27 19.87 -2.33
N TYR A 120 -9.77 20.58 -1.32
CA TYR A 120 -8.52 21.35 -1.44
C TYR A 120 -7.32 20.47 -1.80
N ASN A 121 -7.13 19.36 -1.08
CA ASN A 121 -5.99 18.47 -1.32
C ASN A 121 -6.10 17.75 -2.66
N LEU A 122 -7.30 17.33 -3.06
CA LEU A 122 -7.54 16.73 -4.37
C LEU A 122 -7.34 17.74 -5.51
N GLN A 123 -7.71 19.00 -5.32
CA GLN A 123 -7.44 20.06 -6.28
C GLN A 123 -5.93 20.28 -6.44
N ALA A 124 -5.20 20.39 -5.33
CA ALA A 124 -3.74 20.51 -5.36
C ALA A 124 -3.06 19.32 -6.06
N LEU A 125 -3.55 18.10 -5.86
CA LEU A 125 -3.09 16.92 -6.60
C LEU A 125 -3.36 17.02 -8.12
N ARG A 126 -4.54 17.49 -8.52
CA ARG A 126 -4.89 17.66 -9.94
C ARG A 126 -4.01 18.71 -10.62
N GLU A 127 -3.80 19.84 -9.97
CA GLU A 127 -3.00 20.94 -10.49
C GLU A 127 -1.51 20.58 -10.58
N SER A 128 -1.02 19.83 -9.59
CA SER A 128 0.40 19.47 -9.50
C SER A 128 0.84 18.31 -10.39
N ARG A 129 -0.12 17.53 -10.95
CA ARG A 129 0.10 16.39 -11.84
C ARG A 129 1.25 15.47 -11.37
N PRO A 130 1.11 14.81 -10.21
CA PRO A 130 2.19 14.03 -9.61
C PRO A 130 2.59 12.83 -10.47
N GLU A 131 3.89 12.57 -10.53
CA GLU A 131 4.47 11.39 -11.17
C GLU A 131 4.26 10.13 -10.30
N LEU A 132 4.15 10.32 -8.97
CA LEU A 132 3.76 9.29 -8.02
C LEU A 132 3.04 9.90 -6.82
N ILE A 133 1.97 9.25 -6.37
CA ILE A 133 1.26 9.52 -5.12
C ILE A 133 1.59 8.41 -4.12
N VAL A 134 2.09 8.78 -2.95
CA VAL A 134 2.32 7.87 -1.82
C VAL A 134 1.35 8.20 -0.72
N CYS A 135 0.56 7.21 -0.31
CA CYS A 135 -0.51 7.40 0.67
C CYS A 135 -0.61 6.19 1.62
N SER A 136 -1.17 6.39 2.81
CA SER A 136 -1.46 5.26 3.72
C SER A 136 -2.79 4.62 3.35
N ASP A 137 -3.09 3.45 3.92
CA ASP A 137 -4.43 2.83 3.80
C ASP A 137 -5.55 3.83 4.14
N TYR A 138 -5.37 4.61 5.22
CA TYR A 138 -6.32 5.66 5.63
C TYR A 138 -6.56 6.75 4.56
N ASP A 139 -5.49 7.27 3.95
CA ASP A 139 -5.60 8.31 2.92
C ASP A 139 -6.25 7.75 1.64
N SER A 140 -5.97 6.49 1.32
CA SER A 140 -6.59 5.78 0.19
C SER A 140 -8.12 5.73 0.32
N GLU A 141 -8.62 5.65 1.56
CA GLU A 141 -10.05 5.66 1.86
C GLU A 141 -10.60 7.10 1.88
N ALA A 142 -9.92 7.99 2.58
CA ALA A 142 -10.40 9.35 2.82
C ALA A 142 -10.50 10.18 1.52
N TYR A 143 -9.53 10.04 0.62
CA TYR A 143 -9.48 10.76 -0.66
C TYR A 143 -10.00 9.93 -1.85
N GLY A 144 -10.27 8.64 -1.64
CA GLY A 144 -10.66 7.70 -2.69
C GLY A 144 -9.50 7.28 -3.58
N LEU A 145 -9.08 6.02 -3.45
CA LEU A 145 -7.96 5.45 -4.23
C LEU A 145 -8.13 5.61 -5.74
N SER A 146 -9.33 5.35 -6.26
CA SER A 146 -9.63 5.50 -7.70
C SER A 146 -9.55 6.95 -8.18
N THR A 147 -9.89 7.90 -7.30
CA THR A 147 -9.78 9.34 -7.57
C THR A 147 -8.32 9.75 -7.67
N MET A 148 -7.47 9.30 -6.74
CA MET A 148 -6.03 9.56 -6.79
C MET A 148 -5.34 8.86 -7.96
N GLN A 149 -5.70 7.61 -8.27
CA GLN A 149 -5.15 6.87 -9.41
C GLN A 149 -5.44 7.53 -10.77
N LYS A 150 -6.53 8.30 -10.89
CA LYS A 150 -6.81 9.11 -12.08
C LYS A 150 -5.82 10.28 -12.23
N MET A 151 -5.26 10.77 -11.13
CA MET A 151 -4.36 11.93 -11.09
C MET A 151 -2.89 11.51 -11.26
N GLY A 152 -2.51 10.33 -10.78
CA GLY A 152 -1.18 9.77 -10.97
C GLY A 152 -1.06 8.33 -10.42
N PRO A 153 0.02 7.60 -10.78
CA PRO A 153 0.35 6.33 -10.15
C PRO A 153 0.29 6.45 -8.63
N THR A 154 -0.38 5.53 -7.94
CA THR A 154 -0.62 5.63 -6.49
C THR A 154 -0.14 4.36 -5.77
N VAL A 155 0.74 4.51 -4.78
CA VAL A 155 1.23 3.43 -3.92
C VAL A 155 0.65 3.60 -2.51
N VAL A 156 -0.02 2.54 -2.06
CA VAL A 156 -0.59 2.43 -0.71
C VAL A 156 0.35 1.61 0.16
N ILE A 157 0.66 2.10 1.36
CA ILE A 157 1.51 1.39 2.33
C ILE A 157 0.63 0.82 3.43
N PRO A 158 0.53 -0.53 3.57
CA PRO A 158 -0.31 -1.15 4.58
C PRO A 158 0.39 -1.39 5.90
N TRP A 159 -0.05 -0.69 6.96
CA TRP A 159 0.64 -0.68 8.27
C TRP A 159 0.15 -1.75 9.25
N ILE A 160 -1.13 -2.14 9.21
CA ILE A 160 -1.76 -2.97 10.26
C ILE A 160 -1.51 -4.47 10.06
N TYR A 161 -1.37 -4.91 8.80
CA TYR A 161 -1.11 -6.32 8.48
C TYR A 161 0.19 -6.85 9.13
N VAL A 162 1.23 -6.02 9.18
CA VAL A 162 2.54 -6.39 9.75
C VAL A 162 2.45 -6.70 11.25
N MET A 163 1.51 -6.08 11.97
CA MET A 163 1.30 -6.34 13.40
C MET A 163 0.85 -7.78 13.66
N ALA A 164 -0.02 -8.32 12.79
CA ALA A 164 -0.51 -9.69 12.90
C ALA A 164 0.57 -10.72 12.56
N GLU A 165 1.35 -10.48 11.49
CA GLU A 165 2.43 -11.38 11.06
C GLU A 165 3.52 -11.49 12.14
N VAL A 166 4.01 -10.34 12.62
CA VAL A 166 5.06 -10.29 13.63
C VAL A 166 4.57 -10.82 14.98
N GLY A 167 3.33 -10.48 15.37
CA GLY A 167 2.72 -11.01 16.58
C GLY A 167 2.66 -12.53 16.57
N LEU A 168 2.22 -13.13 15.46
CA LEU A 168 2.17 -14.58 15.30
C LEU A 168 3.58 -15.19 15.36
N ALA A 169 4.52 -14.69 14.56
CA ALA A 169 5.87 -15.22 14.48
C ALA A 169 6.63 -15.15 15.82
N THR A 170 6.41 -14.08 16.59
CA THR A 170 7.13 -13.85 17.85
C THR A 170 6.56 -14.69 18.99
N TRP A 171 5.23 -14.79 19.08
CA TRP A 171 4.56 -15.34 20.26
C TRP A 171 4.03 -16.75 20.09
N LEU A 172 4.02 -17.32 18.88
CA LEU A 172 3.50 -18.67 18.64
C LEU A 172 4.20 -19.76 19.48
N PRO A 173 5.54 -19.86 19.55
CA PRO A 173 6.18 -20.86 20.39
C PRO A 173 5.83 -20.68 21.87
N THR A 174 5.83 -19.44 22.35
CA THR A 174 5.50 -19.10 23.75
C THR A 174 4.06 -19.50 24.09
N TYR A 175 3.11 -19.22 23.19
CA TYR A 175 1.72 -19.64 23.33
C TYR A 175 1.59 -21.17 23.38
N LEU A 176 2.25 -21.89 22.48
CA LEU A 176 2.20 -23.36 22.43
C LEU A 176 2.79 -24.00 23.69
N VAL A 177 3.86 -23.44 24.23
CA VAL A 177 4.48 -23.95 25.48
C VAL A 177 3.62 -23.59 26.69
N GLN A 178 3.28 -22.32 26.88
CA GLN A 178 2.65 -21.83 28.11
C GLN A 178 1.15 -22.12 28.19
N VAL A 179 0.44 -22.16 27.07
CA VAL A 179 -1.02 -22.33 27.03
C VAL A 179 -1.40 -23.75 26.61
N ARG A 180 -0.68 -24.33 25.65
CA ARG A 180 -0.97 -25.68 25.14
C ARG A 180 -0.14 -26.78 25.81
N GLY A 181 0.82 -26.42 26.66
CA GLY A 181 1.64 -27.37 27.43
C GLY A 181 2.61 -28.18 26.58
N LEU A 182 2.92 -27.74 25.36
CA LEU A 182 3.80 -28.46 24.44
C LEU A 182 5.27 -28.25 24.80
N ALA A 183 6.12 -29.18 24.36
CA ALA A 183 7.56 -29.01 24.46
C ALA A 183 8.05 -27.84 23.59
N LEU A 184 9.17 -27.22 23.98
CA LEU A 184 9.78 -26.12 23.22
C LEU A 184 10.15 -26.54 21.79
N THR A 185 10.59 -27.79 21.61
CA THR A 185 10.92 -28.38 20.30
C THR A 185 9.69 -28.45 19.39
N GLU A 186 8.53 -28.83 19.94
CA GLU A 186 7.27 -28.83 19.21
C GLU A 186 6.83 -27.40 18.85
N GLY A 187 6.94 -26.45 19.78
CA GLY A 187 6.67 -25.03 19.50
C GLY A 187 7.52 -24.48 18.35
N ALA A 188 8.82 -24.81 18.32
CA ALA A 188 9.72 -24.44 17.23
C ALA A 188 9.38 -25.14 15.90
N PHE A 189 8.91 -26.39 15.94
CA PHE A 189 8.45 -27.12 14.76
C PHE A 189 7.25 -26.43 14.11
N TYR A 190 6.24 -26.01 14.89
CA TYR A 190 5.08 -25.28 14.36
C TYR A 190 5.48 -23.93 13.73
N LEU A 191 6.38 -23.18 14.37
CA LEU A 191 6.89 -21.92 13.81
C LEU A 191 7.68 -22.15 12.50
N SER A 192 8.49 -23.20 12.45
CA SER A 192 9.25 -23.56 11.24
C SER A 192 8.31 -23.99 10.11
N GLY A 193 7.30 -24.80 10.41
CA GLY A 193 6.28 -25.20 9.45
C GLY A 193 5.48 -24.01 8.91
N PHE A 194 5.12 -23.06 9.78
CA PHE A 194 4.51 -21.79 9.36
C PHE A 194 5.37 -21.07 8.31
N TYR A 195 6.67 -20.88 8.58
CA TYR A 195 7.56 -20.20 7.64
C TYR A 195 7.81 -20.98 6.35
N LEU A 196 7.80 -22.32 6.41
CA LEU A 196 7.89 -23.16 5.23
C LEU A 196 6.68 -22.95 4.30
N VAL A 197 5.46 -23.06 4.83
CA VAL A 197 4.22 -22.85 4.06
C VAL A 197 4.11 -21.41 3.58
N PHE A 198 4.49 -20.45 4.41
CA PHE A 198 4.60 -19.04 4.04
C PHE A 198 5.54 -18.82 2.84
N THR A 199 6.70 -19.49 2.84
CA THR A 199 7.65 -19.39 1.73
C THR A 199 7.08 -20.01 0.46
N ILE A 200 6.42 -21.16 0.53
CA ILE A 200 5.74 -21.80 -0.61
C ILE A 200 4.62 -20.89 -1.16
N GLY A 201 3.79 -20.34 -0.26
CA GLY A 201 2.75 -19.37 -0.61
C GLY A 201 3.32 -18.15 -1.32
N ARG A 202 4.51 -17.70 -0.91
CA ARG A 202 5.18 -16.52 -1.45
C ARG A 202 5.67 -16.78 -2.87
N LEU A 203 6.27 -17.95 -3.13
CA LEU A 203 6.73 -18.32 -4.46
C LEU A 203 5.57 -18.50 -5.46
N THR A 204 4.42 -18.93 -4.96
CA THR A 204 3.21 -19.16 -5.78
C THR A 204 2.29 -17.94 -5.90
N ALA A 205 2.49 -16.90 -5.06
CA ALA A 205 1.70 -15.68 -4.97
C ALA A 205 1.34 -15.04 -6.32
N HIS A 206 2.34 -14.88 -7.20
CA HIS A 206 2.16 -14.25 -8.51
C HIS A 206 1.13 -14.96 -9.42
N ARG A 207 0.92 -16.27 -9.24
CA ARG A 207 0.03 -17.07 -10.11
C ARG A 207 -1.44 -16.83 -9.83
N TRP A 208 -1.79 -16.50 -8.58
CA TRP A 208 -3.18 -16.38 -8.14
C TRP A 208 -3.60 -14.95 -7.82
N ILE A 209 -2.71 -14.10 -7.28
CA ILE A 209 -3.06 -12.70 -6.94
C ILE A 209 -3.45 -11.91 -8.19
N GLY A 210 -2.73 -12.10 -9.29
CA GLY A 210 -3.01 -11.43 -10.56
C GLY A 210 -4.38 -11.80 -11.16
N ARG A 211 -4.92 -12.98 -10.85
CA ARG A 211 -6.23 -13.45 -11.34
C ARG A 211 -7.40 -12.95 -10.50
N ILE A 212 -7.19 -12.77 -9.20
CA ILE A 212 -8.25 -12.46 -8.22
C ILE A 212 -8.32 -10.95 -7.95
N GLY A 213 -7.22 -10.22 -8.20
CA GLY A 213 -7.07 -8.80 -7.91
C GLY A 213 -6.52 -8.55 -6.50
N GLN A 214 -5.62 -7.57 -6.38
CA GLN A 214 -4.84 -7.33 -5.15
C GLN A 214 -5.73 -7.07 -3.92
N GLU A 215 -6.78 -6.26 -4.04
CA GLU A 215 -7.67 -5.94 -2.92
C GLU A 215 -8.46 -7.16 -2.42
N LYS A 216 -9.00 -7.97 -3.33
CA LYS A 216 -9.71 -9.21 -2.98
C LYS A 216 -8.75 -10.26 -2.41
N ALA A 217 -7.52 -10.33 -2.92
CA ALA A 217 -6.50 -11.21 -2.41
C ALA A 217 -6.15 -10.89 -0.94
N VAL A 218 -5.97 -9.62 -0.60
CA VAL A 218 -5.73 -9.18 0.79
C VAL A 218 -6.90 -9.58 1.68
N LEU A 219 -8.15 -9.29 1.30
CA LEU A 219 -9.33 -9.66 2.07
C LEU A 219 -9.47 -11.18 2.30
N LEU A 220 -9.30 -11.99 1.25
CA LEU A 220 -9.38 -13.45 1.33
C LEU A 220 -8.24 -14.03 2.19
N CYS A 221 -7.04 -13.49 2.07
CA CYS A 221 -5.91 -13.88 2.89
C CYS A 221 -6.15 -13.54 4.37
N SER A 222 -6.62 -12.34 4.67
CA SER A 222 -6.92 -11.94 6.04
C SER A 222 -8.08 -12.75 6.65
N LEU A 223 -9.15 -13.01 5.89
CA LEU A 223 -10.27 -13.85 6.36
C LEU A 223 -9.83 -15.31 6.58
N SER A 224 -9.06 -15.88 5.66
CA SER A 224 -8.54 -17.25 5.82
C SER A 224 -7.57 -17.35 7.00
N ALA A 225 -6.75 -16.33 7.26
CA ALA A 225 -5.89 -16.26 8.43
C ALA A 225 -6.71 -16.23 9.74
N ILE A 226 -7.78 -15.43 9.80
CA ILE A 226 -8.67 -15.37 10.97
C ILE A 226 -9.27 -16.74 11.24
N VAL A 227 -9.82 -17.41 10.22
CA VAL A 227 -10.44 -18.72 10.37
C VAL A 227 -9.42 -19.76 10.83
N ALA A 228 -8.27 -19.84 10.16
CA ALA A 228 -7.21 -20.79 10.50
C ALA A 228 -6.71 -20.60 11.94
N LEU A 229 -6.42 -19.36 12.34
CA LEU A 229 -5.92 -19.06 13.69
C LEU A 229 -7.00 -19.23 14.75
N ALA A 230 -8.26 -18.89 14.48
CA ALA A 230 -9.36 -19.12 15.42
C ALA A 230 -9.57 -20.62 15.67
N LEU A 231 -9.53 -21.45 14.62
CA LEU A 231 -9.59 -22.90 14.74
C LEU A 231 -8.39 -23.48 15.51
N ALA A 232 -7.19 -22.93 15.27
CA ALA A 232 -5.98 -23.36 15.98
C ALA A 232 -6.02 -23.00 17.47
N ILE A 233 -6.49 -21.80 17.81
CA ILE A 233 -6.57 -21.29 19.19
C ILE A 233 -7.67 -21.99 19.98
N ALA A 234 -8.88 -22.12 19.41
CA ALA A 234 -10.04 -22.66 20.11
C ALA A 234 -10.14 -24.19 20.07
N GLY A 235 -9.53 -24.84 19.08
CA GLY A 235 -9.64 -26.28 18.89
C GLY A 235 -8.66 -27.12 19.71
N SER A 236 -8.77 -28.44 19.61
CA SER A 236 -7.94 -29.44 20.29
C SER A 236 -6.56 -29.62 19.61
N SER A 237 -5.76 -30.61 20.04
CA SER A 237 -4.43 -30.86 19.47
C SER A 237 -4.43 -31.08 17.95
N GLY A 238 -5.52 -31.62 17.39
CA GLY A 238 -5.66 -31.83 15.94
C GLY A 238 -5.78 -30.54 15.11
N THR A 239 -6.16 -29.41 15.71
CA THR A 239 -6.31 -28.13 15.00
C THR A 239 -5.04 -27.29 14.97
N LEU A 240 -4.00 -27.68 15.72
CA LEU A 240 -2.73 -26.94 15.75
C LEU A 240 -2.04 -26.89 14.37
N GLY A 241 -2.33 -27.83 13.48
CA GLY A 241 -1.87 -27.80 12.09
C GLY A 241 -2.32 -26.55 11.32
N PHE A 242 -3.39 -25.87 11.75
CA PHE A 242 -3.82 -24.62 11.15
C PHE A 242 -2.86 -23.45 11.41
N PHE A 243 -2.01 -23.50 12.46
CA PHE A 243 -0.92 -22.53 12.61
C PHE A 243 0.05 -22.62 11.43
N ILE A 244 0.44 -23.84 11.04
CA ILE A 244 1.29 -24.07 9.87
C ILE A 244 0.57 -23.64 8.58
N ALA A 245 -0.67 -24.07 8.40
CA ALA A 245 -1.45 -23.74 7.19
C ALA A 245 -1.66 -22.23 7.01
N SER A 246 -1.82 -21.48 8.11
CA SER A 246 -1.99 -20.02 8.08
C SER A 246 -0.83 -19.28 7.41
N GLY A 247 0.36 -19.89 7.33
CA GLY A 247 1.52 -19.32 6.64
C GLY A 247 1.20 -18.86 5.21
N ILE A 248 0.35 -19.58 4.49
CA ILE A 248 -0.03 -19.21 3.11
C ILE A 248 -0.78 -17.87 3.06
N SER A 249 -1.57 -17.57 4.09
CA SER A 249 -2.36 -16.34 4.19
C SER A 249 -1.50 -15.11 4.48
N PHE A 250 -0.33 -15.29 5.10
CA PHE A 250 0.63 -14.21 5.33
C PHE A 250 1.66 -14.06 4.18
N ALA A 251 1.67 -14.99 3.22
CA ALA A 251 2.80 -15.13 2.32
C ALA A 251 3.07 -13.95 1.37
N ALA A 252 2.02 -13.22 0.97
CA ALA A 252 2.03 -12.51 -0.30
C ALA A 252 2.07 -10.98 -0.23
N ILE A 253 1.72 -10.36 0.90
CA ILE A 253 1.41 -8.92 0.90
C ILE A 253 2.69 -8.09 0.94
N PHE A 254 3.52 -8.27 1.98
CA PHE A 254 4.75 -7.51 2.17
C PHE A 254 5.82 -7.68 1.08
N PRO A 255 6.21 -8.91 0.64
CA PRO A 255 7.28 -9.09 -0.35
C PRO A 255 6.88 -8.60 -1.75
N THR A 256 5.59 -8.65 -2.09
CA THR A 256 5.09 -8.10 -3.36
C THR A 256 5.24 -6.59 -3.38
N ILE A 257 4.88 -5.92 -2.27
CA ILE A 257 5.05 -4.47 -2.12
C ILE A 257 6.52 -4.09 -2.13
N ALA A 258 7.37 -4.84 -1.42
CA ALA A 258 8.82 -4.61 -1.41
C ALA A 258 9.45 -4.81 -2.79
N ALA A 259 9.10 -5.87 -3.51
CA ALA A 259 9.60 -6.16 -4.86
C ALA A 259 9.15 -5.08 -5.86
N ILE A 260 7.87 -4.69 -5.82
CA ILE A 260 7.35 -3.58 -6.64
C ILE A 260 8.10 -2.30 -6.31
N ALA A 261 8.29 -1.97 -5.03
CA ALA A 261 8.99 -0.75 -4.62
C ALA A 261 10.47 -0.74 -5.06
N CYS A 262 11.15 -1.89 -5.01
CA CYS A 262 12.53 -2.02 -5.50
C CYS A 262 12.61 -1.87 -7.03
N GLN A 263 11.63 -2.39 -7.76
CA GLN A 263 11.53 -2.26 -9.21
C GLN A 263 11.20 -0.82 -9.65
N LEU A 264 10.35 -0.13 -8.89
CA LEU A 264 10.03 1.29 -9.11
C LEU A 264 11.24 2.20 -8.85
N TYR A 265 12.16 1.80 -7.95
CA TYR A 265 13.30 2.60 -7.53
C TYR A 265 14.64 1.82 -7.49
N PRO A 266 15.16 1.34 -8.64
CA PRO A 266 16.34 0.47 -8.66
C PRO A 266 17.62 1.16 -8.16
N ALA A 267 17.72 2.47 -8.34
CA ALA A 267 18.89 3.26 -7.90
C ALA A 267 18.89 3.54 -6.39
N HIS A 268 17.78 3.29 -5.70
CA HIS A 268 17.57 3.63 -4.29
C HIS A 268 16.98 2.47 -3.48
N THR A 269 17.16 1.23 -3.95
CA THR A 269 16.62 0.01 -3.32
C THR A 269 16.86 -0.05 -1.82
N GLY A 270 18.08 0.26 -1.35
CA GLY A 270 18.38 0.29 0.09
C GLY A 270 17.57 1.31 0.89
N LYS A 271 17.31 2.50 0.32
CA LYS A 271 16.51 3.57 0.97
C LYS A 271 15.02 3.23 0.98
N VAL A 272 14.53 2.64 -0.11
CA VAL A 272 13.14 2.22 -0.28
C VAL A 272 12.79 1.05 0.63
N LEU A 273 13.69 0.08 0.74
CA LEU A 273 13.57 -0.98 1.74
C LEU A 273 13.62 -0.38 3.15
N GLY A 274 14.56 0.51 3.46
CA GLY A 274 14.59 1.20 4.76
C GLY A 274 13.26 1.90 5.11
N PHE A 275 12.63 2.54 4.13
CA PHE A 275 11.32 3.19 4.26
C PHE A 275 10.15 2.21 4.44
N LEU A 276 10.21 1.01 3.86
CA LEU A 276 9.20 -0.04 4.08
C LEU A 276 9.38 -0.74 5.44
N PHE A 277 10.62 -1.00 5.83
CA PHE A 277 10.94 -1.75 7.06
C PHE A 277 10.82 -0.92 8.34
N THR A 278 11.04 0.40 8.28
CA THR A 278 10.94 1.27 9.49
C THR A 278 9.51 1.31 10.07
N PRO A 279 8.47 1.56 9.25
CA PRO A 279 7.06 1.35 9.62
C PRO A 279 6.76 -0.03 10.21
N SER A 280 7.28 -1.08 9.58
CA SER A 280 7.13 -2.46 10.03
C SER A 280 7.76 -2.67 11.40
N GLY A 281 8.90 -2.03 11.68
CA GLY A 281 9.55 -2.03 12.99
C GLY A 281 8.70 -1.37 14.08
N ILE A 282 8.04 -0.25 13.77
CA ILE A 282 7.12 0.42 14.71
C ILE A 282 5.87 -0.45 14.95
N GLY A 283 5.29 -1.00 13.89
CA GLY A 283 4.14 -1.91 14.01
C GLY A 283 4.48 -3.16 14.84
N SER A 284 5.66 -3.74 14.63
CA SER A 284 6.22 -4.83 15.43
C SER A 284 6.34 -4.45 16.91
N LEU A 285 6.91 -3.27 17.22
CA LEU A 285 7.05 -2.79 18.59
C LEU A 285 5.69 -2.67 19.29
N LEU A 286 4.72 -2.03 18.63
CA LEU A 286 3.37 -1.84 19.17
C LEU A 286 2.64 -3.17 19.35
N ALA A 287 2.76 -4.08 18.38
CA ALA A 287 2.16 -5.41 18.46
C ALA A 287 2.73 -6.21 19.64
N ASN A 288 4.06 -6.25 19.76
CA ASN A 288 4.73 -6.96 20.84
C ASN A 288 4.45 -6.35 22.22
N ALA A 289 4.41 -5.01 22.31
CA ALA A 289 4.04 -4.33 23.55
C ALA A 289 2.59 -4.62 23.93
N ALA A 290 1.65 -4.59 22.98
CA ALA A 290 0.24 -4.88 23.23
C ALA A 290 0.02 -6.35 23.65
N ILE A 291 0.62 -7.30 22.92
CA ILE A 291 0.54 -8.74 23.24
C ILE A 291 1.18 -9.01 24.60
N GLY A 292 2.37 -8.48 24.87
CA GLY A 292 3.07 -8.66 26.13
C GLY A 292 2.30 -8.07 27.32
N ALA A 293 1.78 -6.84 27.19
CA ALA A 293 0.97 -6.21 28.23
C ALA A 293 -0.31 -7.02 28.51
N ALA A 294 -1.02 -7.43 27.46
CA ALA A 294 -2.22 -8.25 27.59
C ALA A 294 -1.92 -9.64 28.17
N ALA A 295 -0.78 -10.25 27.79
CA ALA A 295 -0.33 -11.51 28.34
C ALA A 295 0.01 -11.40 29.83
N SER A 296 0.60 -10.30 30.27
CA SER A 296 0.95 -10.08 31.68
C SER A 296 -0.28 -9.86 32.58
N GLN A 297 -1.32 -9.18 32.06
CA GLN A 297 -2.52 -8.85 32.84
C GLN A 297 -3.60 -9.93 32.77
N TYR A 298 -3.79 -10.56 31.61
CA TYR A 298 -4.92 -11.45 31.33
C TYR A 298 -4.49 -12.87 30.91
N GLY A 299 -3.19 -13.15 30.92
CA GLY A 299 -2.62 -14.44 30.54
C GLY A 299 -2.26 -14.55 29.05
N MET A 300 -1.28 -15.40 28.75
CA MET A 300 -0.70 -15.57 27.42
C MET A 300 -1.75 -15.96 26.36
N GLY A 301 -2.78 -16.72 26.72
CA GLY A 301 -3.85 -17.10 25.79
C GLY A 301 -4.65 -15.90 25.28
N PHE A 302 -4.98 -14.95 26.17
CA PHE A 302 -5.66 -13.71 25.81
C PHE A 302 -4.74 -12.79 24.99
N GLY A 303 -3.49 -12.60 25.47
CA GLY A 303 -2.51 -11.78 24.76
C GLY A 303 -2.27 -12.25 23.32
N PHE A 304 -2.12 -13.56 23.11
CA PHE A 304 -1.95 -14.14 21.78
C PHE A 304 -3.18 -13.96 20.88
N SER A 305 -4.39 -14.00 21.45
CA SER A 305 -5.65 -13.85 20.71
C SER A 305 -5.83 -12.44 20.11
N LEU A 306 -5.07 -11.44 20.56
CA LEU A 306 -5.05 -10.10 19.95
C LEU A 306 -4.67 -10.11 18.46
N ILE A 307 -3.96 -11.14 17.98
CA ILE A 307 -3.64 -11.29 16.56
C ILE A 307 -4.92 -11.35 15.70
N LEU A 308 -5.99 -11.98 16.22
CA LEU A 308 -7.29 -12.03 15.55
C LEU A 308 -7.91 -10.63 15.43
N ILE A 309 -7.72 -9.78 16.44
CA ILE A 309 -8.18 -8.38 16.41
C ILE A 309 -7.39 -7.59 15.37
N PHE A 310 -6.07 -7.74 15.31
CA PHE A 310 -5.25 -7.08 14.29
C PHE A 310 -5.69 -7.48 12.87
N LEU A 311 -5.96 -8.77 12.64
CA LEU A 311 -6.49 -9.23 11.35
C LEU A 311 -7.91 -8.73 11.08
N ALA A 312 -8.78 -8.69 12.09
CA ALA A 312 -10.13 -8.15 11.95
C ALA A 312 -10.12 -6.66 11.59
N LEU A 313 -9.17 -5.88 12.11
CA LEU A 313 -8.96 -4.49 11.70
C LEU A 313 -8.57 -4.39 10.22
N VAL A 314 -7.69 -5.28 9.73
CA VAL A 314 -7.35 -5.35 8.30
C VAL A 314 -8.58 -5.66 7.44
N VAL A 315 -9.42 -6.63 7.86
CA VAL A 315 -10.64 -6.99 7.14
C VAL A 315 -11.67 -5.85 7.18
N CYS A 316 -11.84 -5.20 8.33
CA CYS A 316 -12.76 -4.08 8.50
C CYS A 316 -12.38 -2.94 7.56
N MET A 317 -11.10 -2.54 7.55
CA MET A 317 -10.58 -1.54 6.62
C MET A 317 -10.81 -1.96 5.17
N GLY A 318 -10.41 -3.18 4.79
CA GLY A 318 -10.62 -3.68 3.43
C GLY A 318 -12.09 -3.77 3.00
N SER A 319 -13.01 -4.03 3.94
CA SER A 319 -14.44 -4.15 3.66
C SER A 319 -15.12 -2.79 3.53
N VAL A 320 -14.74 -1.81 4.36
CA VAL A 320 -15.20 -0.41 4.23
C VAL A 320 -14.71 0.17 2.90
N MET A 321 -13.48 -0.14 2.49
CA MET A 321 -12.95 0.22 1.16
C MET A 321 -13.80 -0.35 0.01
N ASN A 322 -14.32 -1.58 0.14
CA ASN A 322 -15.13 -2.22 -0.89
C ASN A 322 -16.61 -1.75 -0.88
N GLY A 323 -17.14 -1.40 0.30
CA GLY A 323 -18.48 -0.84 0.48
C GLY A 323 -18.61 0.60 -0.01
N ASN A 324 -17.60 1.45 0.24
CA ASN A 324 -17.60 2.84 -0.22
C ASN A 324 -17.43 2.97 -1.74
N LYS A 325 -16.77 2.01 -2.41
CA LYS A 325 -16.76 1.91 -3.88
C LYS A 325 -18.14 1.70 -4.50
N LYS A 326 -19.09 1.07 -3.79
CA LYS A 326 -20.48 0.89 -4.25
C LYS A 326 -21.35 2.13 -3.99
N LYS A 327 -21.06 2.89 -2.93
CA LYS A 327 -21.80 4.12 -2.59
C LYS A 327 -21.31 5.36 -3.33
N HIS A 328 -20.04 5.40 -3.74
CA HIS A 328 -19.50 6.47 -4.57
C HIS A 328 -19.44 5.99 -6.02
N GLN A 329 -20.63 5.89 -6.63
CA GLN A 329 -20.72 6.13 -8.06
C GLN A 329 -20.07 7.50 -8.30
N PRO A 330 -19.13 7.63 -9.26
CA PRO A 330 -18.55 8.92 -9.56
C PRO A 330 -19.69 9.90 -9.81
N LEU A 331 -19.66 11.06 -9.13
CA LEU A 331 -20.57 12.17 -9.43
C LEU A 331 -20.61 12.32 -10.96
N PRO A 332 -21.82 12.42 -11.56
CA PRO A 332 -21.93 12.65 -12.99
C PRO A 332 -21.05 13.85 -13.32
N VAL A 333 -20.10 13.64 -14.23
CA VAL A 333 -19.35 14.73 -14.80
C VAL A 333 -20.41 15.60 -15.48
N GLU A 334 -20.74 16.74 -14.88
CA GLU A 334 -21.55 17.74 -15.58
C GLU A 334 -20.89 17.97 -16.94
N PRO A 335 -21.65 17.83 -18.04
CA PRO A 335 -21.10 18.12 -19.34
C PRO A 335 -20.58 19.56 -19.29
N SER A 336 -19.29 19.72 -19.58
CA SER A 336 -18.66 21.00 -19.80
C SER A 336 -19.59 21.84 -20.67
N LEU A 337 -20.02 22.98 -20.15
CA LEU A 337 -20.62 24.06 -20.93
C LEU A 337 -19.54 24.58 -21.89
N GLU A 338 -19.33 23.84 -22.96
CA GLU A 338 -18.81 24.34 -24.23
C GLU A 338 -19.97 24.19 -25.21
N ASN A 339 -20.71 25.28 -25.36
CA ASN A 339 -21.35 25.79 -26.59
C ASN A 339 -22.56 26.64 -26.19
N GLU A 340 -22.32 27.94 -26.00
CA GLU A 340 -23.01 29.03 -26.72
C GLU A 340 -22.24 30.34 -26.57
#